data_AF-A0A966M369-F1
#
_entry.id   AF-A0A966M369-F1
#
_cell.length_a   1.000
_cell.length_b   1.000
_cell.length_c   1.000
_cell.angle_alpha   90.00
_cell.angle_beta   90.00
_cell.angle_gamma   90.00
#
_symmetry.space_group_name_H-M   'P 1'
#
loop_
_entity.id
_entity.type
_entity.pdbx_description
1 polymer ?
#
loop_
_entity_poly.entity_id
_entity_poly.type
_entity_poly.pdbx_seq_one_letter_code
_entity_poly.pdbx_strand_id
1 'polypeptide(L)'
;VEFANKYNVPVRVLSSFEPGNGTLISLEEKNMENGLVSGIAFQKDQVKFTLHGVSDTPGMAYGILGPLSDANIEVDVIVQNVSVNGKTDFTFTVSKEDESLATEVINDLKSSLEFDDLLIDSSIAKVSLVGVGMRSHAGIASTAFKALSETGINIQMISTSEIKITIVIDENETDTAVTSLHKAFNLDS
;
A
#
# COMPACT_ATOMS: atom_id res chain seq x y z
N VAL A 1 -0.42 -11.96 14.90
CA VAL A 1 1.04 -12.25 14.84
C VAL A 1 1.89 -11.28 15.64
N GLU A 2 1.57 -9.99 15.70
CA GLU A 2 2.37 -8.98 16.42
C GLU A 2 2.63 -9.32 17.90
N PHE A 3 1.60 -9.76 18.63
CA PHE A 3 1.77 -10.20 20.02
C PHE A 3 2.73 -11.39 20.14
N ALA A 4 2.60 -12.38 19.26
CA ALA A 4 3.48 -13.54 19.24
C ALA A 4 4.94 -13.14 18.90
N ASN A 5 5.12 -12.19 17.98
CA ASN A 5 6.43 -11.62 17.65
C ASN A 5 7.04 -10.90 18.86
N LYS A 6 6.25 -10.07 19.56
CA LYS A 6 6.69 -9.34 20.76
C LYS A 6 7.23 -10.24 21.88
N TYR A 7 6.68 -11.44 22.01
CA TYR A 7 7.08 -12.41 23.04
C TYR A 7 7.86 -13.61 22.50
N ASN A 8 8.34 -13.54 21.25
CA ASN A 8 9.12 -14.61 20.61
C ASN A 8 8.43 -15.98 20.66
N VAL A 9 7.11 -16.02 20.45
CA VAL A 9 6.32 -17.24 20.44
C VAL A 9 6.11 -17.70 18.98
N PRO A 10 6.65 -18.86 18.56
CA PRO A 10 6.37 -19.41 17.24
C PRO A 10 4.89 -19.77 17.09
N VAL A 11 4.29 -19.38 15.97
CA VAL A 11 2.88 -19.65 15.63
C VAL A 11 2.82 -20.53 14.40
N ARG A 12 2.04 -21.61 14.42
CA ARG A 12 1.80 -22.44 13.23
C ARG A 12 0.34 -22.35 12.81
N VAL A 13 0.10 -21.95 11.57
CA VAL A 13 -1.24 -21.90 10.96
C VAL A 13 -1.48 -23.22 10.25
N LEU A 14 -2.53 -23.93 10.64
CA LEU A 14 -2.89 -25.27 10.14
C LEU A 14 -4.34 -25.26 9.60
N SER A 15 -4.63 -26.14 8.65
CA SER A 15 -6.01 -26.42 8.25
C SER A 15 -6.69 -27.30 9.31
N SER A 16 -7.94 -26.99 9.65
CA SER A 16 -8.77 -27.87 10.49
C SER A 16 -9.40 -29.02 9.71
N PHE A 17 -9.38 -28.96 8.37
CA PHE A 17 -10.02 -29.92 7.48
C PHE A 17 -9.06 -30.96 6.93
N GLU A 18 -7.78 -30.60 6.77
CA GLU A 18 -6.77 -31.46 6.18
C GLU A 18 -5.51 -31.52 7.05
N PRO A 19 -4.98 -32.72 7.33
CA PRO A 19 -3.70 -32.84 8.01
C PRO A 19 -2.57 -32.34 7.11
N GLY A 20 -1.70 -31.50 7.66
CA GLY A 20 -0.54 -30.95 6.95
C GLY A 20 0.37 -30.19 7.90
N ASN A 21 1.55 -29.80 7.40
CA ASN A 21 2.50 -29.04 8.20
C ASN A 21 2.11 -27.56 8.33
N GLY A 22 1.25 -27.05 7.45
CA GLY A 22 0.82 -25.65 7.41
C GLY A 22 1.97 -24.65 7.36
N THR A 23 1.73 -23.42 7.81
CA THR A 23 2.71 -22.33 7.75
C THR A 23 3.22 -22.02 9.15
N LEU A 24 4.54 -22.19 9.37
CA LEU A 24 5.20 -21.75 10.59
C LEU A 24 5.59 -20.29 10.47
N ILE A 25 5.22 -19.49 11.47
CA ILE A 25 5.58 -18.09 11.64
C ILE A 25 6.46 -18.02 12.89
N SER A 26 7.75 -17.77 12.70
CA SER A 26 8.74 -17.62 13.76
C SER A 26 9.66 -16.44 13.47
N LEU A 27 10.48 -16.07 14.45
CA LEU A 27 11.58 -15.13 14.22
C LEU A 27 12.58 -15.72 13.23
N GLU A 28 13.22 -14.85 12.44
CA GLU A 28 14.19 -15.25 11.42
C GLU A 28 15.34 -16.09 12.00
N GLU A 29 15.57 -17.26 11.41
CA GLU A 29 16.83 -17.98 11.57
C GLU A 29 17.82 -17.49 10.49
N LYS A 30 19.04 -17.14 10.91
CA LYS A 30 20.11 -16.57 10.03
C LYS A 30 20.51 -17.45 8.82
N ASN A 31 20.01 -18.69 8.72
CA ASN A 31 20.45 -19.69 7.75
C ASN A 31 19.34 -20.18 6.80
N MET A 32 18.17 -19.52 6.76
CA MET A 32 17.19 -19.81 5.70
C MET A 32 17.62 -19.14 4.39
N GLU A 33 17.59 -19.89 3.28
CA GLU A 33 17.60 -19.30 1.93
C GLU A 33 16.33 -18.45 1.78
N ASN A 34 16.42 -17.18 2.17
CA ASN A 34 15.28 -16.27 2.13
C ASN A 34 14.94 -15.97 0.68
N GLY A 35 13.72 -16.32 0.26
CA GLY A 35 13.14 -15.76 -0.96
C GLY A 35 13.16 -14.23 -0.88
N LEU A 36 13.64 -13.57 -1.94
CA LEU A 36 13.76 -12.11 -2.01
C LEU A 36 12.43 -11.40 -1.70
N VAL A 37 11.34 -12.01 -2.17
CA VAL A 37 9.95 -11.65 -1.89
C VAL A 37 9.28 -12.88 -1.31
N SER A 38 8.66 -12.73 -0.14
CA SER A 38 7.97 -13.81 0.57
C SER A 38 6.52 -14.00 0.12
N GLY A 39 5.93 -12.98 -0.49
CA GLY A 39 4.58 -13.06 -1.03
C GLY A 39 4.16 -11.77 -1.73
N ILE A 40 3.08 -11.89 -2.48
CA ILE A 40 2.40 -10.77 -3.13
C ILE A 40 0.99 -10.73 -2.54
N ALA A 41 0.62 -9.58 -1.99
CA ALA A 41 -0.71 -9.31 -1.50
C ALA A 41 -1.38 -8.28 -2.41
N PHE A 42 -2.70 -8.34 -2.54
CA PHE A 42 -3.44 -7.30 -3.22
C PHE A 42 -4.68 -6.92 -2.41
N GLN A 43 -5.16 -5.70 -2.63
CA GLN A 43 -6.38 -5.19 -2.06
C GLN A 43 -7.11 -4.35 -3.11
N LYS A 44 -8.32 -4.80 -3.45
CA LYS A 44 -9.31 -4.05 -4.25
C LYS A 44 -10.15 -3.19 -3.31
N ASP A 45 -11.20 -2.53 -3.83
CA ASP A 45 -12.13 -1.75 -3.02
C ASP A 45 -11.42 -0.62 -2.25
N GLN A 46 -10.60 0.14 -2.98
CA GLN A 46 -9.89 1.29 -2.45
C GLN A 46 -10.28 2.54 -3.21
N VAL A 47 -10.24 3.67 -2.51
CA VAL A 47 -10.43 4.99 -3.11
C VAL A 47 -9.21 5.84 -2.82
N LYS A 48 -8.68 6.46 -3.87
CA LYS A 48 -7.54 7.37 -3.82
C LYS A 48 -8.05 8.80 -3.88
N PHE A 49 -7.71 9.58 -2.86
CA PHE A 49 -7.98 11.01 -2.76
C PHE A 49 -6.68 11.78 -2.95
N THR A 50 -6.61 12.68 -3.93
CA THR A 50 -5.48 13.59 -4.13
C THR A 50 -5.93 15.03 -3.97
N LEU A 51 -5.38 15.72 -2.97
CA LEU A 51 -5.50 17.17 -2.81
C LEU A 51 -4.30 17.80 -3.50
N HIS A 52 -4.53 18.45 -4.63
CA HIS A 52 -3.50 19.11 -5.42
C HIS A 52 -3.15 20.48 -4.87
N GLY A 53 -1.86 20.83 -4.89
CA GLY A 53 -1.42 22.18 -4.61
C GLY A 53 -1.68 22.66 -3.17
N VAL A 54 -1.68 21.74 -2.21
CA VAL A 54 -1.73 22.10 -0.79
C VAL A 54 -0.48 22.89 -0.42
N SER A 55 -0.64 23.90 0.43
CA SER A 55 0.51 24.65 0.96
C SER A 55 1.47 23.74 1.71
N ASP A 56 2.77 23.85 1.46
CA ASP A 56 3.79 23.10 2.19
C ASP A 56 4.21 23.86 3.46
N THR A 57 3.33 23.82 4.47
CA THR A 57 3.54 24.47 5.76
C THR A 57 3.22 23.52 6.92
N PRO A 58 3.82 23.72 8.11
CA PRO A 58 3.55 22.89 9.27
C PRO A 58 2.06 22.87 9.63
N GLY A 59 1.52 21.67 9.89
CA GLY A 59 0.12 21.47 10.27
C GLY A 59 -0.81 21.11 9.12
N MET A 60 -0.39 21.23 7.86
CA MET A 60 -1.25 20.94 6.70
C MET A 60 -1.67 19.47 6.61
N ALA A 61 -0.74 18.54 6.79
CA ALA A 61 -1.07 17.11 6.85
C ALA A 61 -2.04 16.78 8.01
N TYR A 62 -1.88 17.42 9.17
CA TYR A 62 -2.81 17.28 10.28
C TYR A 62 -4.19 17.88 9.96
N GLY A 63 -4.22 19.03 9.30
CA GLY A 63 -5.47 19.67 8.86
C GLY A 63 -6.28 18.81 7.89
N ILE A 64 -5.62 17.91 7.15
CA ILE A 64 -6.28 16.94 6.25
C ILE A 64 -6.68 15.67 7.02
N LEU A 65 -5.73 15.05 7.74
CA LEU A 65 -5.94 13.74 8.35
C LEU A 65 -6.70 13.76 9.69
N GLY A 66 -6.58 14.85 10.45
CA GLY A 66 -7.27 15.01 11.74
C GLY A 66 -8.79 14.87 11.61
N PRO A 67 -9.44 15.65 10.72
CA PRO A 67 -10.89 15.55 10.47
C PRO A 67 -11.34 14.16 9.99
N LEU A 68 -10.54 13.49 9.17
CA LEU A 68 -10.83 12.10 8.76
C LEU A 68 -10.79 11.13 9.95
N SER A 69 -9.78 11.28 10.82
CA SER A 69 -9.67 10.49 12.05
C SER A 69 -10.82 10.77 13.02
N ASP A 70 -11.25 12.03 13.16
CA ASP A 70 -12.39 12.41 14.01
C ASP A 70 -13.71 11.81 13.50
N ALA A 71 -13.81 11.57 12.19
CA ALA A 71 -14.92 10.86 11.55
C ALA A 71 -14.76 9.33 11.58
N ASN A 72 -13.73 8.79 12.24
CA ASN A 72 -13.42 7.36 12.35
C ASN A 72 -13.17 6.68 10.98
N ILE A 73 -12.55 7.41 10.05
CA ILE A 73 -12.15 6.89 8.74
C ILE A 73 -10.71 6.38 8.81
N GLU A 74 -10.49 5.13 8.41
CA GLU A 74 -9.16 4.54 8.38
C GLU A 74 -8.43 4.91 7.07
N VAL A 75 -7.33 5.64 7.21
CA VAL A 75 -6.43 5.98 6.11
C VAL A 75 -5.30 4.96 6.06
N ASP A 76 -5.05 4.37 4.88
CA ASP A 76 -3.99 3.36 4.69
C ASP A 76 -2.70 3.96 4.13
N VAL A 77 -2.64 4.17 2.81
CA VAL A 77 -1.45 4.73 2.17
C VAL A 77 -1.52 6.24 2.19
N ILE A 78 -0.45 6.90 2.63
CA ILE A 78 -0.26 8.35 2.52
C ILE A 78 0.98 8.60 1.65
N VAL A 79 0.83 9.42 0.62
CA VAL A 79 1.92 9.83 -0.28
C VAL A 79 1.93 11.35 -0.42
N GLN A 80 3.05 11.94 -0.03
CA GLN A 80 3.38 13.33 -0.27
C GLN A 80 4.82 13.36 -0.79
N ASN A 81 5.02 13.94 -1.97
CA ASN A 81 6.36 14.14 -2.51
C ASN A 81 6.91 15.51 -2.09
N VAL A 82 8.17 15.78 -2.43
CA VAL A 82 8.81 17.08 -2.21
C VAL A 82 7.99 18.21 -2.83
N SER A 83 7.92 19.33 -2.13
CA SER A 83 7.19 20.51 -2.61
C SER A 83 7.93 21.22 -3.74
N VAL A 84 7.15 21.85 -4.60
CA VAL A 84 7.63 22.71 -5.69
C VAL A 84 6.94 24.06 -5.53
N ASN A 85 7.72 25.14 -5.45
CA ASN A 85 7.20 26.51 -5.26
C ASN A 85 6.30 26.67 -4.01
N GLY A 86 6.62 25.95 -2.91
CA GLY A 86 5.87 26.04 -1.65
C GLY A 86 4.52 25.31 -1.65
N LYS A 87 4.23 24.53 -2.69
CA LYS A 87 3.05 23.67 -2.79
C LYS A 87 3.44 22.23 -3.05
N THR A 88 2.60 21.30 -2.61
CA THR A 88 2.75 19.87 -2.89
C THR A 88 1.38 19.24 -3.09
N ASP A 89 1.38 18.00 -3.55
CA ASP A 89 0.17 17.18 -3.62
C ASP A 89 0.15 16.25 -2.41
N PHE A 90 -1.04 16.11 -1.81
CA PHE A 90 -1.25 15.20 -0.71
C PHE A 90 -2.24 14.12 -1.15
N THR A 91 -1.75 12.90 -1.32
CA THR A 91 -2.59 11.77 -1.71
C THR A 91 -2.71 10.77 -0.58
N PHE A 92 -3.91 10.25 -0.37
CA PHE A 92 -4.15 9.15 0.55
C PHE A 92 -5.17 8.17 0.01
N THR A 93 -5.23 6.97 0.61
CA THR A 93 -6.24 5.96 0.27
C THR A 93 -7.11 5.60 1.47
N VAL A 94 -8.38 5.35 1.22
CA VAL A 94 -9.36 4.83 2.19
C VAL A 94 -10.07 3.61 1.61
N SER A 95 -10.81 2.89 2.47
CA SER A 95 -11.70 1.84 2.02
C SER A 95 -12.81 2.39 1.12
N LYS A 96 -13.33 1.55 0.21
CA LYS A 96 -14.49 1.92 -0.62
C LYS A 96 -15.73 2.25 0.19
N GLU A 97 -15.88 1.61 1.35
CA GLU A 97 -17.00 1.82 2.26
C GLU A 97 -17.01 3.24 2.85
N ASP A 98 -15.83 3.82 3.04
CA ASP A 98 -15.64 5.18 3.60
C ASP A 98 -15.70 6.29 2.54
N GLU A 99 -15.82 5.98 1.24
CA GLU A 99 -15.73 6.95 0.15
C GLU A 99 -16.66 8.15 0.34
N SER A 100 -17.93 7.88 0.63
CA SER A 100 -18.95 8.92 0.76
C SER A 100 -18.64 9.85 1.93
N LEU A 101 -18.27 9.29 3.08
CA LEU A 101 -17.99 10.05 4.30
C LEU A 101 -16.67 10.83 4.17
N ALA A 102 -15.64 10.21 3.62
CA ALA A 102 -14.36 10.89 3.34
C ALA A 102 -14.54 12.06 2.37
N THR A 103 -15.37 11.89 1.33
CA THR A 103 -15.68 12.97 0.39
C THR A 103 -16.39 14.13 1.06
N GLU A 104 -17.35 13.87 1.96
CA GLU A 104 -18.03 14.91 2.73
C GLU A 104 -17.04 15.68 3.61
N VAL A 105 -16.23 14.97 4.40
CA VAL A 105 -15.22 15.56 5.28
C VAL A 105 -14.24 16.45 4.50
N ILE A 106 -13.68 15.96 3.40
CA ILE A 106 -12.72 16.75 2.61
C ILE A 106 -13.39 17.97 1.95
N ASN A 107 -14.66 17.87 1.54
CA ASN A 107 -15.38 19.02 0.98
C ASN A 107 -15.60 20.11 2.03
N ASP A 108 -15.86 19.75 3.29
CA ASP A 108 -15.99 20.72 4.38
C ASP A 108 -14.67 21.46 4.64
N LEU A 109 -13.53 20.80 4.43
CA LEU A 109 -12.20 21.40 4.57
C LEU A 109 -11.88 22.47 3.53
N LYS A 110 -12.57 22.51 2.39
CA LYS A 110 -12.37 23.55 1.36
C LYS A 110 -12.53 24.97 1.91
N SER A 111 -13.29 25.13 2.99
CA SER A 111 -13.50 26.42 3.65
C SER A 111 -12.33 26.86 4.54
N SER A 112 -11.52 25.91 5.02
CA SER A 112 -10.45 26.13 6.01
C SER A 112 -9.05 25.80 5.52
N LEU A 113 -8.92 25.05 4.43
CA LEU A 113 -7.67 24.53 3.90
C LEU A 113 -7.58 24.86 2.40
N GLU A 114 -6.51 25.55 2.01
CA GLU A 114 -6.27 25.91 0.62
C GLU A 114 -5.61 24.75 -0.14
N PHE A 115 -6.31 24.27 -1.16
CA PHE A 115 -5.81 23.35 -2.18
C PHE A 115 -6.44 23.71 -3.52
N ASP A 116 -5.73 23.44 -4.62
CA ASP A 116 -6.12 23.86 -5.95
C ASP A 116 -7.23 22.96 -6.52
N ASP A 117 -7.08 21.63 -6.39
CA ASP A 117 -8.04 20.65 -6.89
C ASP A 117 -8.15 19.44 -5.96
N LEU A 118 -9.33 18.79 -5.98
CA LEU A 118 -9.55 17.48 -5.36
C LEU A 118 -9.84 16.45 -6.45
N LEU A 119 -8.98 15.44 -6.56
CA LEU A 119 -9.21 14.28 -7.42
C LEU A 119 -9.59 13.07 -6.56
N ILE A 120 -10.64 12.37 -6.97
CA ILE A 120 -11.10 11.14 -6.33
C ILE A 120 -11.11 10.06 -7.40
N ASP A 121 -10.38 8.99 -7.16
CA ASP A 121 -10.31 7.83 -8.03
C ASP A 121 -10.75 6.60 -7.26
N SER A 122 -11.84 6.03 -7.73
CA SER A 122 -12.66 5.07 -7.03
C SER A 122 -12.53 3.65 -7.57
N SER A 123 -11.57 3.45 -8.50
CA SER A 123 -11.33 2.23 -9.25
C SER A 123 -9.86 1.84 -9.22
N ILE A 124 -9.27 1.83 -8.02
CA ILE A 124 -7.86 1.49 -7.82
C ILE A 124 -7.68 0.20 -7.04
N ALA A 125 -6.60 -0.52 -7.34
CA ALA A 125 -6.12 -1.63 -6.53
C ALA A 125 -4.71 -1.37 -6.03
N LYS A 126 -4.42 -1.87 -4.84
CA LYS A 126 -3.07 -1.90 -4.25
C LYS A 126 -2.51 -3.29 -4.46
N VAL A 127 -1.36 -3.41 -5.11
CA VAL A 127 -0.59 -4.65 -5.22
C VAL A 127 0.73 -4.46 -4.47
N SER A 128 0.99 -5.32 -3.50
CA SER A 128 2.10 -5.18 -2.56
C SER A 128 3.03 -6.38 -2.61
N LEU A 129 4.31 -6.13 -2.87
CA LEU A 129 5.37 -7.12 -2.65
C LEU A 129 5.80 -7.06 -1.19
N VAL A 130 5.86 -8.20 -0.52
CA VAL A 130 6.27 -8.29 0.90
C VAL A 130 7.46 -9.23 1.02
N GLY A 131 8.53 -8.80 1.68
CA GLY A 131 9.69 -9.65 1.93
C GLY A 131 10.77 -8.98 2.78
N VAL A 132 11.29 -9.72 3.74
CA VAL A 132 12.45 -9.32 4.56
C VAL A 132 13.72 -9.17 3.73
N GLY A 133 13.81 -9.89 2.60
CA GLY A 133 14.91 -9.79 1.65
C GLY A 133 15.05 -8.44 0.96
N MET A 134 14.05 -7.56 1.07
CA MET A 134 14.02 -6.25 0.40
C MET A 134 15.07 -5.27 0.91
N ARG A 135 15.46 -5.37 2.17
CA ARG A 135 16.49 -4.52 2.77
C ARG A 135 17.89 -4.74 2.18
N SER A 136 18.16 -5.96 1.74
CA SER A 136 19.52 -6.43 1.43
C SER A 136 19.78 -6.69 -0.04
N HIS A 137 18.76 -6.55 -0.90
CA HIS A 137 18.87 -6.90 -2.32
C HIS A 137 18.37 -5.76 -3.22
N ALA A 138 19.31 -5.17 -3.95
CA ALA A 138 19.00 -4.24 -5.01
C ALA A 138 18.25 -4.96 -6.15
N GLY A 139 17.31 -4.26 -6.80
CA GLY A 139 16.66 -4.73 -8.02
C GLY A 139 15.23 -5.23 -7.87
N ILE A 140 14.70 -5.44 -6.66
CA ILE A 140 13.31 -5.91 -6.47
C ILE A 140 12.30 -4.96 -7.11
N ALA A 141 12.40 -3.65 -6.83
CA ALA A 141 11.55 -2.64 -7.45
C ALA A 141 11.68 -2.65 -8.99
N SER A 142 12.92 -2.75 -9.51
CA SER A 142 13.17 -2.79 -10.94
C SER A 142 12.55 -4.02 -11.61
N THR A 143 12.62 -5.20 -10.97
CA THR A 143 11.99 -6.43 -11.47
C THR A 143 10.47 -6.30 -11.47
N ALA A 144 9.88 -5.77 -10.40
CA ALA A 144 8.44 -5.57 -10.30
C ALA A 144 7.93 -4.58 -11.37
N PHE A 145 8.58 -3.43 -11.52
CA PHE A 145 8.17 -2.41 -12.49
C PHE A 145 8.36 -2.90 -13.93
N LYS A 146 9.43 -3.66 -14.20
CA LYS A 146 9.63 -4.32 -15.49
C LYS A 146 8.48 -5.28 -15.80
N ALA A 147 8.12 -6.16 -14.87
CA ALA A 147 7.06 -7.15 -15.06
C ALA A 147 5.70 -6.49 -15.35
N LEU A 148 5.36 -5.40 -14.64
CA LEU A 148 4.15 -4.63 -14.89
C LEU A 148 4.18 -3.93 -16.26
N SER A 149 5.33 -3.34 -16.63
CA SER A 149 5.50 -2.67 -17.91
C SER A 149 5.37 -3.61 -19.11
N GLU A 150 5.85 -4.86 -18.99
CA GLU A 150 5.74 -5.88 -20.05
C GLU A 150 4.29 -6.33 -20.27
N THR A 151 3.42 -6.15 -19.28
CA THR A 151 1.98 -6.38 -19.37
C THR A 151 1.16 -5.14 -19.72
N GLY A 152 1.81 -3.97 -19.91
CA GLY A 152 1.15 -2.71 -20.24
C GLY A 152 0.45 -2.01 -19.07
N ILE A 153 0.70 -2.45 -17.84
CA ILE A 153 0.04 -1.95 -16.63
C ILE A 153 0.70 -0.64 -16.19
N ASN A 154 -0.10 0.41 -16.05
CA ASN A 154 0.41 1.72 -15.63
C ASN A 154 0.47 1.83 -14.09
N ILE A 155 1.60 2.30 -13.58
CA ILE A 155 1.77 2.54 -12.15
C ILE A 155 1.29 3.95 -11.82
N GLN A 156 0.26 4.06 -10.98
CA GLN A 156 -0.32 5.34 -10.59
C GLN A 156 0.37 5.95 -9.37
N MET A 157 0.79 5.11 -8.43
CA MET A 157 1.45 5.53 -7.19
C MET A 157 2.34 4.40 -6.67
N ILE A 158 3.43 4.78 -6.02
CA ILE A 158 4.34 3.87 -5.34
C ILE A 158 4.48 4.35 -3.90
N SER A 159 4.35 3.42 -2.95
CA SER A 159 4.70 3.62 -1.55
C SER A 159 5.57 2.46 -1.07
N THR A 160 6.56 2.75 -0.24
CA THR A 160 7.56 1.75 0.17
C THR A 160 7.84 1.82 1.67
N SER A 161 8.00 0.66 2.29
CA SER A 161 8.62 0.48 3.62
C SER A 161 9.87 -0.38 3.48
N GLU A 162 10.54 -0.71 4.60
CA GLU A 162 11.73 -1.55 4.59
C GLU A 162 11.51 -2.95 4.00
N ILE A 163 10.28 -3.48 4.09
CA ILE A 163 9.93 -4.86 3.72
C ILE A 163 8.72 -4.95 2.79
N LYS A 164 8.23 -3.81 2.27
CA LYS A 164 7.02 -3.75 1.43
C LYS A 164 7.16 -2.69 0.35
N ILE A 165 6.83 -3.04 -0.90
CA ILE A 165 6.55 -2.06 -1.97
C ILE A 165 5.07 -2.21 -2.30
N THR A 166 4.30 -1.14 -2.10
CA THR A 166 2.91 -1.03 -2.52
C THR A 166 2.83 -0.21 -3.80
N ILE A 167 2.18 -0.80 -4.80
CA ILE A 167 1.97 -0.24 -6.13
C ILE A 167 0.47 -0.06 -6.31
N VAL A 168 0.04 1.15 -6.65
CA VAL A 168 -1.36 1.44 -6.98
C VAL A 168 -1.53 1.40 -8.49
N ILE A 169 -2.52 0.65 -8.95
CA ILE A 169 -2.86 0.42 -10.36
C ILE A 169 -4.38 0.54 -10.56
N ASP A 170 -4.83 0.49 -11.82
CA ASP A 170 -6.26 0.36 -12.12
C ASP A 170 -6.78 -0.99 -11.60
N GLU A 171 -7.95 -0.98 -10.95
CA GLU A 171 -8.50 -2.20 -10.33
C GLU A 171 -8.71 -3.34 -11.35
N ASN A 172 -9.05 -3.02 -12.60
CA ASN A 172 -9.27 -4.01 -13.65
C ASN A 172 -7.99 -4.76 -14.04
N GLU A 173 -6.82 -4.22 -13.70
CA GLU A 173 -5.51 -4.81 -14.01
C GLU A 173 -4.98 -5.73 -12.89
N THR A 174 -5.70 -5.83 -11.77
CA THR A 174 -5.22 -6.54 -10.55
C THR A 174 -4.78 -7.97 -10.83
N ASP A 175 -5.61 -8.76 -11.50
CA ASP A 175 -5.36 -10.20 -11.66
C ASP A 175 -4.14 -10.43 -12.57
N THR A 176 -4.00 -9.62 -13.62
CA THR A 176 -2.84 -9.62 -14.52
C THR A 176 -1.57 -9.16 -13.79
N ALA A 177 -1.66 -8.11 -12.96
CA ALA A 177 -0.54 -7.61 -12.17
C ALA A 177 -0.03 -8.67 -11.19
N VAL A 178 -0.94 -9.28 -10.42
CA VAL A 178 -0.61 -10.32 -9.44
C VAL A 178 0.06 -11.51 -10.14
N THR A 179 -0.54 -12.00 -11.23
CA THR A 179 0.02 -13.13 -11.99
C THR A 179 1.40 -12.81 -12.56
N SER A 180 1.58 -11.62 -13.15
CA SER A 180 2.86 -11.17 -13.72
C SER A 180 3.94 -11.09 -12.65
N LEU A 181 3.62 -10.53 -11.48
CA LEU A 181 4.54 -10.41 -10.37
C LEU A 181 4.86 -11.78 -9.75
N HIS A 182 3.89 -12.68 -9.60
CA HIS A 182 4.14 -14.04 -9.11
C HIS A 182 5.15 -14.77 -9.99
N LYS A 183 4.96 -14.71 -11.31
CA LYS A 183 5.89 -15.27 -12.29
C LYS A 183 7.27 -14.61 -12.22
N ALA A 184 7.34 -13.28 -12.12
CA ALA A 184 8.61 -12.55 -12.08
C ALA A 184 9.47 -12.88 -10.85
N PHE A 185 8.84 -13.25 -9.74
CA PHE A 185 9.51 -13.63 -8.49
C PHE A 185 9.54 -15.15 -8.24
N ASN A 186 9.11 -15.96 -9.21
CA ASN A 186 9.02 -17.43 -9.12
C ASN A 186 8.21 -17.90 -7.90
N LEU A 187 7.06 -17.26 -7.65
CA LEU A 187 6.15 -17.57 -6.55
C LEU A 187 4.96 -18.44 -6.97
N ASP A 188 5.02 -19.04 -8.16
CA ASP A 188 4.04 -20.00 -8.66
C ASP A 188 4.27 -21.35 -7.95
N SER A 189 3.67 -21.53 -6.77
CA SER A 189 3.67 -22.78 -5.99
C SER A 189 2.25 -23.32 -5.84
#